data_AF-A0A662B6Q3-F1
#
_entry.id   AF-A0A662B6Q3-F1
#
_cell.length_a   1.000
_cell.length_b   1.000
_cell.length_c   1.000
_cell.angle_alpha   90.00
_cell.angle_beta   90.00
_cell.angle_gamma   90.00
#
_symmetry.space_group_name_H-M   'P 1'
#
loop_
_entity.id
_entity.type
_entity.pdbx_description
1 polymer ?
#
loop_
_entity_poly.entity_id
_entity_poly.type
_entity_poly.pdbx_seq_one_letter_code
_entity_poly.pdbx_strand_id
1 'polypeptide(L)'
;MNKKIITITSVLFISVLFAFTYIPENKPVEEKAISIEKAIKEGIVSAEFQGTGTYSGDAINLEIKSLIPVDTIIRIEAGRRLTSDDTTLQDILIVRELELFLAAYETKKLNLFGFCCQAHNGAPKWYSFFKVGVMEDSS
;
A
#
# COMPACT_ATOMS: atom_id res chain seq x y z
N MET A 1 -24.67 -62.18 -0.56
CA MET A 1 -24.48 -60.72 -0.43
C MET A 1 -25.58 -60.01 -1.22
N ASN A 2 -26.34 -59.11 -0.61
CA ASN A 2 -27.57 -58.56 -1.20
C ASN A 2 -27.22 -57.49 -2.27
N LYS A 3 -27.61 -57.71 -3.53
CA LYS A 3 -27.24 -56.83 -4.65
C LYS A 3 -27.58 -55.35 -4.39
N LYS A 4 -28.69 -55.09 -3.69
CA LYS A 4 -29.12 -53.73 -3.28
C LYS A 4 -28.13 -53.03 -2.34
N ILE A 5 -27.52 -53.78 -1.41
CA ILE A 5 -26.54 -53.22 -0.46
C ILE A 5 -25.27 -52.79 -1.19
N ILE A 6 -24.82 -53.57 -2.17
CA ILE A 6 -23.63 -53.29 -3.00
C ILE A 6 -23.84 -52.04 -3.87
N THR A 7 -25.05 -51.84 -4.40
CA THR A 7 -25.37 -50.65 -5.21
C THR A 7 -25.40 -49.39 -4.34
N ILE A 8 -25.99 -49.46 -3.15
CA ILE A 8 -26.08 -48.33 -2.22
C ILE A 8 -24.68 -47.92 -1.74
N THR A 9 -23.83 -48.88 -1.35
CA THR A 9 -22.45 -48.56 -0.91
C THR A 9 -21.61 -47.95 -2.03
N SER A 10 -21.78 -48.41 -3.27
CA SER A 10 -21.05 -47.84 -4.42
C SER A 10 -21.47 -46.40 -4.73
N VAL A 11 -22.77 -46.09 -4.67
CA VAL A 11 -23.28 -44.73 -4.90
C VAL A 11 -22.80 -43.77 -3.80
N LEU A 12 -22.82 -44.21 -2.54
CA LEU A 12 -22.30 -43.44 -1.42
C LEU A 12 -20.81 -43.15 -1.56
N PHE A 13 -20.02 -44.14 -1.97
CA PHE A 13 -18.58 -43.97 -2.18
C PHE A 13 -18.27 -42.97 -3.30
N ILE A 14 -19.02 -43.02 -4.41
CA ILE A 14 -18.88 -42.06 -5.52
C ILE A 14 -19.24 -40.64 -5.07
N SER A 15 -20.30 -40.48 -4.27
CA SER A 15 -20.72 -39.15 -3.77
C SER A 15 -19.66 -38.50 -2.88
N VAL A 16 -18.95 -39.30 -2.07
CA VAL A 16 -17.87 -38.83 -1.21
C VAL A 16 -16.65 -38.42 -2.04
N LEU A 17 -16.33 -39.15 -3.11
CA LEU A 17 -15.23 -38.80 -4.03
C LEU A 17 -15.48 -37.46 -4.75
N PHE A 18 -16.73 -37.17 -5.14
CA PHE A 18 -17.06 -35.86 -5.72
C PHE A 18 -16.94 -34.71 -4.71
N ALA A 19 -17.24 -34.93 -3.43
CA ALA A 19 -17.09 -33.90 -2.39
C ALA A 19 -15.63 -33.45 -2.19
N PHE A 20 -14.64 -34.35 -2.40
CA PHE A 20 -13.22 -34.00 -2.29
C PHE A 20 -12.72 -33.08 -3.42
N THR A 21 -13.42 -32.99 -4.55
CA THR A 21 -13.05 -32.09 -5.66
C THR A 21 -13.44 -30.62 -5.42
N TYR A 22 -14.24 -30.35 -4.39
CA TYR A 22 -14.69 -29.00 -4.01
C TYR A 22 -13.83 -28.36 -2.92
N ILE A 23 -12.63 -28.87 -2.63
CA ILE A 23 -11.71 -28.18 -1.72
C ILE A 23 -11.22 -26.92 -2.45
N PRO A 24 -11.58 -25.70 -1.98
CA PRO A 24 -11.05 -24.49 -2.56
C PRO A 24 -9.52 -24.50 -2.40
N GLU A 25 -8.82 -24.30 -3.50
CA GLU A 25 -7.36 -24.16 -3.49
C GLU A 25 -7.01 -22.89 -2.71
N ASN A 26 -6.51 -23.06 -1.47
CA ASN A 26 -5.93 -21.96 -0.70
C ASN A 26 -4.61 -21.56 -1.36
N LYS A 27 -4.68 -20.81 -2.47
CA LYS A 27 -3.49 -20.13 -2.98
C LYS A 27 -2.99 -19.20 -1.87
N PRO A 28 -1.68 -19.19 -1.57
CA PRO A 28 -1.13 -18.19 -0.68
C PRO A 28 -1.52 -16.84 -1.28
N VAL A 29 -2.30 -16.06 -0.52
CA VAL A 29 -2.62 -14.69 -0.91
C VAL A 29 -1.28 -13.98 -0.92
N GLU A 30 -0.75 -13.71 -2.10
CA GLU A 30 0.34 -12.77 -2.27
C GLU A 30 -0.18 -11.46 -1.65
N GLU A 31 0.37 -11.08 -0.49
CA GLU A 31 0.00 -9.84 0.20
C GLU A 31 0.39 -8.68 -0.70
N LYS A 32 -0.53 -8.32 -1.59
CA LYS A 32 -0.32 -7.26 -2.55
C LYS A 32 -0.30 -5.95 -1.77
N ALA A 33 0.88 -5.33 -1.71
CA ALA A 33 1.06 -4.06 -1.03
C ALA A 33 0.04 -3.01 -1.54
N ILE A 34 -0.55 -2.27 -0.59
CA ILE A 34 -1.58 -1.28 -0.86
C ILE A 34 -0.87 0.05 -1.15
N SER A 35 -1.20 0.73 -2.25
CA SER A 35 -0.62 2.06 -2.52
C SER A 35 -0.96 3.06 -1.44
N ILE A 36 -0.04 3.99 -1.18
CA ILE A 36 -0.24 5.05 -0.17
C ILE A 36 -1.49 5.89 -0.44
N GLU A 37 -1.76 6.20 -1.72
CA GLU A 37 -2.98 6.92 -2.13
C GLU A 37 -4.25 6.15 -1.74
N LYS A 38 -4.31 4.85 -2.09
CA LYS A 38 -5.45 4.00 -1.80
C LYS A 38 -5.63 3.83 -0.29
N ALA A 39 -4.54 3.59 0.43
CA ALA A 39 -4.56 3.39 1.87
C ALA A 39 -5.08 4.62 2.63
N ILE A 40 -4.71 5.84 2.20
CA ILE A 40 -5.25 7.08 2.78
C ILE A 40 -6.74 7.21 2.42
N LYS A 41 -7.10 7.00 1.15
CA LYS A 41 -8.49 7.15 0.67
C LYS A 41 -9.46 6.19 1.34
N GLU A 42 -9.03 4.97 1.61
CA GLU A 42 -9.83 3.92 2.27
C GLU A 42 -9.80 4.02 3.80
N GLY A 43 -9.05 4.97 4.38
CA GLY A 43 -8.94 5.13 5.82
C GLY A 43 -8.16 4.01 6.51
N ILE A 44 -7.29 3.31 5.77
CA ILE A 44 -6.39 2.27 6.29
C ILE A 44 -5.26 2.91 7.08
N VAL A 45 -4.75 4.04 6.59
CA VAL A 45 -3.68 4.81 7.25
C VAL A 45 -4.00 6.31 7.29
N SER A 46 -3.40 7.00 8.26
CA SER A 46 -3.15 8.44 8.18
C SER A 46 -1.68 8.68 7.90
N ALA A 47 -1.36 9.57 6.97
CA ALA A 47 0.01 9.90 6.59
C ALA A 47 0.21 11.42 6.54
N GLU A 48 1.33 11.88 7.08
CA GLU A 48 1.74 13.28 7.11
C GLU A 48 3.13 13.41 6.48
N PHE A 49 3.24 14.30 5.50
CA PHE A 49 4.46 14.51 4.73
C PHE A 49 4.98 15.92 5.00
N GLN A 50 6.18 16.02 5.58
CA GLN A 50 6.80 17.29 5.93
C GLN A 50 8.14 17.48 5.23
N GLY A 51 8.41 18.67 4.71
CA GLY A 51 9.71 19.02 4.13
C GLY A 51 10.82 19.02 5.18
N THR A 52 11.99 18.48 4.81
CA THR A 52 13.20 18.47 5.66
C THR A 52 14.07 19.72 5.47
N GLY A 53 13.68 20.66 4.62
CA GLY A 53 14.52 21.79 4.24
C GLY A 53 15.56 21.52 3.16
N THR A 54 15.70 20.25 2.76
CA THR A 54 16.64 19.86 1.72
C THR A 54 15.96 19.88 0.35
N TYR A 55 16.74 20.16 -0.70
CA TYR A 55 16.24 20.27 -2.08
C TYR A 55 16.36 18.94 -2.86
N SER A 56 17.05 17.95 -2.30
CA SER A 56 17.28 16.65 -2.92
C SER A 56 17.66 15.61 -1.86
N GLY A 57 17.36 14.35 -2.14
CA GLY A 57 17.69 13.25 -1.25
C GLY A 57 16.54 12.98 -0.29
N ASP A 58 16.84 12.89 1.00
CA ASP A 58 15.85 12.72 2.07
C ASP A 58 15.05 14.02 2.29
N ALA A 59 14.27 14.42 1.27
CA ALA A 59 13.59 15.70 1.19
C ALA A 59 12.30 15.76 2.03
N ILE A 60 11.77 14.60 2.43
CA ILE A 60 10.48 14.47 3.11
C ILE A 60 10.61 13.58 4.34
N ASN A 61 10.12 14.07 5.47
CA ASN A 61 9.77 13.27 6.64
C ASN A 61 8.34 12.75 6.47
N LEU A 62 8.18 11.44 6.48
CA LEU A 62 6.88 10.77 6.55
C LEU A 62 6.62 10.32 7.98
N GLU A 63 5.47 10.70 8.51
CA GLU A 63 4.85 10.06 9.66
C GLU A 63 3.59 9.33 9.19
N ILE A 64 3.56 8.02 9.36
CA ILE A 64 2.46 7.16 8.91
C ILE A 64 1.96 6.28 10.05
N LYS A 65 0.65 6.21 10.18
CA LYS A 65 -0.03 5.44 11.23
C LYS A 65 -1.09 4.53 10.63
N SER A 66 -1.06 3.25 11.01
CA SER A 66 -2.15 2.30 10.75
C SER A 66 -3.38 2.67 11.59
N LEU A 67 -4.55 2.66 10.97
CA LEU A 67 -5.83 2.93 11.61
C LEU A 67 -6.67 1.66 11.81
N ILE A 68 -6.14 0.49 11.41
CA ILE A 68 -6.85 -0.79 11.40
C ILE A 68 -6.19 -1.83 12.33
N PRO A 69 -6.95 -2.82 12.81
CA PRO A 69 -6.45 -3.88 13.70
C PRO A 69 -5.75 -5.02 12.96
N VAL A 70 -5.24 -4.80 11.74
CA VAL A 70 -4.62 -5.82 10.90
C VAL A 70 -3.31 -5.28 10.35
N ASP A 71 -2.30 -6.14 10.32
CA ASP A 71 -1.00 -5.83 9.72
C ASP A 71 -1.15 -5.59 8.21
N THR A 72 -0.39 -4.65 7.68
CA THR A 72 -0.51 -4.28 6.27
C THR A 72 0.83 -3.84 5.69
N ILE A 73 1.00 -4.03 4.39
CA ILE A 73 2.16 -3.52 3.64
C ILE A 73 1.68 -2.33 2.82
N ILE A 74 2.23 -1.15 3.11
CA ILE A 74 1.95 0.08 2.38
C ILE A 74 3.07 0.34 1.39
N ARG A 75 2.71 0.55 0.13
CA ARG A 75 3.65 0.91 -0.93
C ARG A 75 3.61 2.39 -1.21
N ILE A 76 4.76 3.04 -1.07
CA ILE A 76 5.01 4.41 -1.53
C ILE A 76 5.68 4.28 -2.89
N GLU A 77 4.96 4.62 -3.94
CA GLU A 77 5.38 4.33 -5.31
C GLU A 77 6.45 5.32 -5.80
N ALA A 78 7.46 4.80 -6.50
CA ALA A 78 8.31 5.65 -7.32
C ALA A 78 7.45 6.31 -8.43
N GLY A 79 7.70 7.57 -8.73
CA GLY A 79 6.89 8.36 -9.64
C GLY A 79 5.73 9.09 -8.98
N ARG A 80 5.46 8.89 -7.68
CA ARG A 80 4.44 9.65 -6.96
C ARG A 80 4.87 11.09 -6.76
N ARG A 81 4.04 12.04 -7.18
CA ARG A 81 4.21 13.46 -6.85
C ARG A 81 3.52 13.78 -5.53
N LEU A 82 4.26 14.39 -4.62
CA LEU A 82 3.74 15.02 -3.41
C LEU A 82 3.51 16.50 -3.69
N THR A 83 2.27 16.94 -3.60
CA THR A 83 1.86 18.32 -3.90
C THR A 83 2.04 19.18 -2.67
N SER A 84 2.74 20.31 -2.80
CA SER A 84 2.89 21.24 -1.68
C SER A 84 1.57 21.95 -1.37
N ASP A 85 1.27 22.12 -0.09
CA ASP A 85 0.16 22.98 0.33
C ASP A 85 0.49 24.49 0.16
N ASP A 86 1.77 24.83 -0.01
CA ASP A 86 2.24 26.20 -0.30
C ASP A 86 2.57 26.32 -1.79
N THR A 87 1.75 27.08 -2.53
CA THR A 87 1.93 27.33 -3.97
C THR A 87 3.25 28.00 -4.35
N THR A 88 3.98 28.56 -3.38
CA THR A 88 5.31 29.15 -3.59
C THR A 88 6.45 28.13 -3.50
N LEU A 89 6.17 26.92 -3.03
CA LEU A 89 7.12 25.83 -2.89
C LEU A 89 6.98 24.83 -4.04
N GLN A 90 8.04 24.07 -4.28
CA GLN A 90 8.06 23.01 -5.28
C GLN A 90 7.33 21.77 -4.77
N ASP A 91 6.61 21.11 -5.67
CA ASP A 91 6.19 19.72 -5.47
C ASP A 91 7.43 18.80 -5.40
N ILE A 92 7.26 17.64 -4.78
CA ILE A 92 8.32 16.64 -4.63
C ILE A 92 7.97 15.36 -5.37
N LEU A 93 8.84 14.92 -6.27
CA LEU A 93 8.75 13.62 -6.92
C LEU A 93 9.47 12.56 -6.08
N ILE A 94 8.75 11.53 -5.67
CA ILE A 94 9.34 10.34 -5.06
C ILE A 94 9.99 9.51 -6.17
N VAL A 95 11.26 9.15 -5.98
CA VAL A 95 12.03 8.42 -7.01
C VAL A 95 12.49 7.03 -6.57
N ARG A 96 12.18 6.64 -5.33
CA ARG A 96 12.45 5.29 -4.82
C ARG A 96 11.16 4.70 -4.32
N GLU A 97 10.86 3.50 -4.80
CA GLU A 97 9.78 2.70 -4.27
C GLU A 97 10.15 2.24 -2.85
N LEU A 98 9.16 2.27 -1.96
CA LEU A 98 9.30 1.76 -0.61
C LEU A 98 8.06 0.96 -0.22
N GLU A 99 8.26 -0.29 0.18
CA GLU A 99 7.25 -1.09 0.85
C GLU A 99 7.49 -1.06 2.35
N LEU A 100 6.48 -0.59 3.08
CA LEU A 100 6.51 -0.41 4.51
C LEU A 100 5.52 -1.35 5.16
N PHE A 101 6.03 -2.38 5.84
CA PHE A 101 5.24 -3.14 6.78
C PHE A 101 4.80 -2.24 7.94
N LEU A 102 3.51 -2.24 8.25
CA LEU A 102 2.91 -1.59 9.42
C LEU A 102 2.09 -2.62 10.19
N ALA A 103 2.47 -2.85 11.43
CA ALA A 103 1.64 -3.64 12.33
C ALA A 103 0.32 -2.90 12.64
N ALA A 104 -0.67 -3.65 13.12
CA ALA A 104 -1.93 -3.11 13.61
C ALA A 104 -1.72 -1.90 14.54
N TYR A 105 -2.33 -0.75 14.18
CA TYR A 105 -2.23 0.53 14.90
C TYR A 105 -0.82 1.12 15.08
N GLU A 106 0.20 0.57 14.42
CA GLU A 106 1.57 1.05 14.50
C GLU A 106 1.72 2.46 13.90
N THR A 107 2.64 3.25 14.45
CA THR A 107 3.10 4.51 13.86
C THR A 107 4.58 4.41 13.54
N LYS A 108 4.96 4.78 12.31
CA LYS A 108 6.36 4.85 11.86
C LYS A 108 6.72 6.23 11.38
N LYS A 109 8.00 6.58 11.57
CA LYS A 109 8.61 7.80 11.04
C LYS A 109 9.83 7.42 10.22
N LEU A 110 9.93 8.00 9.02
CA LEU A 110 11.01 7.69 8.08
C LEU A 110 11.19 8.83 7.07
N ASN A 111 12.36 8.87 6.46
CA ASN A 111 12.64 9.81 5.38
C ASN A 111 12.30 9.18 4.03
N LEU A 112 11.71 9.97 3.14
CA LEU A 112 11.47 9.59 1.76
C LEU A 112 12.45 10.31 0.85
N PHE A 113 12.95 9.56 -0.13
CA PHE A 113 13.91 10.06 -1.10
C PHE A 113 13.18 10.67 -2.31
N GLY A 114 13.39 11.97 -2.53
CA GLY A 114 12.73 12.71 -3.60
C GLY A 114 13.52 13.92 -4.12
N PHE A 115 12.99 14.48 -5.20
CA PHE A 115 13.54 15.66 -5.87
C PHE A 115 12.44 16.69 -6.13
N CYS A 116 12.82 17.96 -6.15
CA CYS A 116 11.88 19.04 -6.45
C CYS A 116 11.53 19.08 -7.95
N CYS A 117 10.27 19.36 -8.29
CA CYS A 117 9.76 19.25 -9.66
C CYS A 117 9.89 20.51 -10.53
N GLN A 118 10.08 21.71 -9.97
CA GLN A 118 9.80 22.98 -10.68
C GLN A 118 10.92 24.02 -10.46
N ALA A 119 11.66 24.36 -11.52
CA ALA A 119 12.84 25.25 -11.42
C ALA A 119 12.58 26.66 -10.80
N HIS A 120 11.35 27.17 -10.83
CA HIS A 120 11.03 28.54 -10.41
C HIS A 120 10.47 28.68 -9.00
N ASN A 121 10.06 27.57 -8.36
CA ASN A 121 9.48 27.62 -7.01
C ASN A 121 10.56 27.39 -5.94
N GLY A 122 10.28 27.82 -4.71
CA GLY A 122 11.19 27.61 -3.57
C GLY A 122 11.36 26.13 -3.23
N ALA A 123 12.55 25.75 -2.77
CA ALA A 123 12.78 24.40 -2.22
C ALA A 123 11.90 24.14 -0.98
N PRO A 124 11.59 22.87 -0.65
CA PRO A 124 10.84 22.52 0.56
C PRO A 124 11.45 23.20 1.77
N LYS A 125 10.61 23.92 2.52
CA LYS A 125 11.02 24.47 3.81
C LYS A 125 10.88 23.41 4.89
N TRP A 126 11.60 23.59 5.99
CA TRP A 126 11.34 22.82 7.21
C TRP A 126 9.86 22.93 7.58
N TYR A 127 9.23 21.78 7.85
CA TYR A 127 7.83 21.69 8.25
C TYR A 127 6.80 22.18 7.20
N SER A 128 7.21 22.32 5.94
CA SER A 128 6.25 22.53 4.85
C SER A 128 5.43 21.25 4.62
N PHE A 129 4.11 21.38 4.47
CA PHE A 129 3.22 20.25 4.34
C PHE A 129 2.98 19.87 2.87
N PHE A 130 2.85 18.58 2.64
CA PHE A 130 2.56 18.01 1.33
C PHE A 130 1.42 17.01 1.41
N LYS A 131 0.70 16.89 0.29
CA LYS A 131 -0.36 15.90 0.07
C LYS A 131 0.07 14.88 -0.97
N VAL A 132 -0.48 13.67 -0.86
CA VAL A 132 -0.33 12.66 -1.92
C VAL A 132 -1.06 13.15 -3.17
N GLY A 133 -0.28 13.45 -4.21
CA GLY A 133 -0.76 13.89 -5.52
C GLY A 133 -0.85 12.73 -6.50
N VAL A 134 -0.65 13.02 -7.79
CA VAL A 134 -0.77 12.06 -8.90
C VAL A 134 0.54 11.31 -9.17
N MET A 135 0.47 10.25 -9.99
CA MET A 135 1.65 9.62 -10.59
C MET A 135 2.15 10.46 -11.77
N GLU A 136 3.46 10.64 -11.89
CA GLU A 136 4.08 11.46 -12.95
C GLU A 136 3.81 10.91 -14.36
N ASP A 137 3.70 9.59 -14.51
CA ASP A 137 3.47 8.90 -15.79
C ASP A 137 1.99 8.88 -16.24
N SER A 138 1.09 9.40 -15.42
CA SER A 138 -0.35 9.41 -15.69
C SER A 138 -0.83 10.68 -16.42
N SER A 139 0.12 11.46 -16.98
CA SER A 139 -0.10 12.73 -17.67
C SER A 139 0.22 12.65 -19.17
#